data_AF-A0A484RJK6-F1
#
_entry.id   AF-A0A484RJK6-F1
#
_cell.length_a   1.000
_cell.length_b   1.000
_cell.length_c   1.000
_cell.angle_alpha   90.00
_cell.angle_beta   90.00
_cell.angle_gamma   90.00
#
_symmetry.space_group_name_H-M   'P 1'
#
loop_
_entity.id
_entity.type
_entity.pdbx_description
1 polymer ?
#
loop_
_entity_poly.entity_id
_entity_poly.type
_entity_poly.pdbx_seq_one_letter_code
_entity_poly.pdbx_strand_id
1 'polypeptide(L)'
;MDITKAFIKAKQPCADGFRWYVRNAHEDSSYQELLDALVAAGRVQDACWLLTQFGPTDATLDLDELGADDLVFAGTVRVRRGIDITGTLRTGRGLHAEGGIRVGGSLHAGADVHSGGAVTIGEDLMTAGALQAAWSVSVQGNLHCETLRAGWEVHCEGDARMDGHARIGGELRTGGALRCSKQLQVGASLDCGATLQAGQGVEAEGDVRAAMHLLAGWGIRARGDIAAGGAIRVGESLWADGYILAGDGYGVYAGMDVRVDAWESSASVRARRRPEGLRSGWWAGAPPGCQEEEDACAGDSHAA
;
A
#
# COMPACT_ATOMS: atom_id res chain seq x y z
N MET A 1 4.59 -33.99 2.86
CA MET A 1 4.38 -33.73 4.31
C MET A 1 3.11 -34.45 4.66
N ASP A 2 3.18 -35.44 5.54
CA ASP A 2 2.04 -36.33 5.80
C ASP A 2 1.25 -35.76 6.99
N ILE A 3 0.06 -35.22 6.69
CA ILE A 3 -0.80 -34.63 7.71
C ILE A 3 -1.61 -35.75 8.35
N THR A 4 -1.27 -36.11 9.58
CA THR A 4 -1.97 -37.17 10.32
C THR A 4 -3.11 -36.62 11.18
N LYS A 5 -4.13 -37.45 11.43
CA LYS A 5 -5.30 -37.16 12.27
C LYS A 5 -4.93 -36.64 13.67
N ALA A 6 -3.85 -37.16 14.26
CA ALA A 6 -3.35 -36.74 15.57
C ALA A 6 -2.81 -35.30 15.54
N PHE A 7 -2.13 -34.91 14.47
CA PHE A 7 -1.56 -33.57 14.31
C PHE A 7 -2.63 -32.50 14.11
N ILE A 8 -3.67 -32.76 13.32
CA ILE A 8 -4.80 -31.82 13.19
C ILE A 8 -5.53 -31.68 14.53
N LYS A 9 -5.78 -32.79 15.25
CA LYS A 9 -6.44 -32.73 16.57
C LYS A 9 -5.64 -31.89 17.58
N ALA A 10 -4.31 -31.92 17.52
CA ALA A 10 -3.44 -31.13 18.38
C ALA A 10 -3.53 -29.61 18.13
N LYS A 11 -3.96 -29.18 16.92
CA LYS A 11 -4.12 -27.76 16.55
C LYS A 11 -5.49 -27.17 16.88
N GLN A 12 -6.35 -27.94 17.57
CA GLN A 12 -7.67 -27.51 18.03
C GLN A 12 -8.52 -26.82 16.93
N PRO A 13 -8.75 -27.47 15.77
CA PRO A 13 -9.67 -26.95 14.76
C PRO A 13 -11.10 -26.86 15.30
N CYS A 14 -11.94 -26.09 14.60
CA CYS A 14 -13.37 -26.08 14.90
C CYS A 14 -13.96 -27.50 14.79
N ALA A 15 -14.98 -27.79 15.60
CA ALA A 15 -15.56 -29.14 15.70
C ALA A 15 -16.08 -29.63 14.34
N ASP A 16 -16.68 -28.75 13.55
CA ASP A 16 -17.23 -29.07 12.24
C ASP A 16 -16.13 -29.33 11.20
N GLY A 17 -15.06 -28.54 11.19
CA GLY A 17 -13.90 -28.75 10.32
C GLY A 17 -13.16 -30.04 10.62
N PHE A 18 -12.99 -30.38 11.91
CA PHE A 18 -12.40 -31.65 12.32
C PHE A 18 -13.25 -32.85 11.86
N ARG A 19 -14.58 -32.77 12.04
CA ARG A 19 -15.49 -33.84 11.59
C ARG A 19 -15.44 -34.02 10.08
N TRP A 20 -15.36 -32.93 9.32
CA TRP A 20 -15.23 -33.00 7.87
C TRP A 20 -13.92 -33.70 7.47
N TYR A 21 -12.80 -33.30 8.07
CA TYR A 21 -11.49 -33.90 7.80
C TYR A 21 -11.50 -35.41 8.07
N VAL A 22 -12.01 -35.85 9.24
CA VAL A 22 -12.06 -37.28 9.59
C VAL A 22 -12.89 -38.11 8.60
N ARG A 23 -13.90 -37.51 7.95
CA ARG A 23 -14.78 -38.19 6.99
C ARG A 23 -14.23 -38.25 5.57
N ASN A 24 -13.43 -37.26 5.17
CA ASN A 24 -13.03 -37.07 3.77
C ASN A 24 -11.52 -37.23 3.53
N ALA A 25 -10.69 -37.20 4.58
CA ALA A 25 -9.26 -37.42 4.45
C ALA A 25 -8.95 -38.92 4.34
N HIS A 26 -8.44 -39.33 3.18
CA HIS A 26 -7.85 -40.66 3.01
C HIS A 26 -6.43 -40.67 3.59
N GLU A 27 -5.95 -41.84 4.04
CA GLU A 27 -4.62 -41.96 4.66
C GLU A 27 -3.47 -41.63 3.71
N ASP A 28 -3.69 -41.78 2.40
CA ASP A 28 -2.71 -41.51 1.34
C ASP A 28 -2.90 -40.14 0.65
N SER A 29 -3.89 -39.34 1.06
CA SER A 29 -4.15 -38.05 0.41
C SER A 29 -2.98 -37.09 0.61
N SER A 30 -2.52 -36.50 -0.48
CA SER A 30 -1.51 -35.46 -0.39
C SER A 30 -2.06 -34.20 0.30
N TYR A 31 -1.16 -33.37 0.84
CA TYR A 31 -1.55 -32.11 1.47
C TYR A 31 -2.34 -31.19 0.51
N GLN A 32 -1.92 -31.13 -0.76
CA GLN A 32 -2.62 -30.31 -1.75
C GLN A 32 -3.99 -30.90 -2.10
N GLU A 33 -4.11 -32.22 -2.25
CA GLU A 33 -5.41 -32.88 -2.50
C GLU A 33 -6.43 -32.59 -1.39
N LEU A 34 -5.97 -32.51 -0.14
CA LEU A 34 -6.83 -32.13 0.98
C LEU A 34 -7.29 -30.66 0.90
N LEU A 35 -6.40 -29.75 0.50
CA LEU A 35 -6.75 -28.34 0.29
C LEU A 35 -7.77 -28.21 -0.84
N ASP A 36 -7.53 -28.90 -1.96
CA ASP A 36 -8.40 -28.91 -3.12
C ASP A 36 -9.78 -29.50 -2.77
N ALA A 37 -9.83 -30.56 -1.96
CA ALA A 37 -11.09 -31.16 -1.49
C ALA A 37 -11.89 -30.22 -0.57
N LEU A 38 -11.20 -29.42 0.28
CA LEU A 38 -11.85 -28.40 1.11
C LEU A 38 -12.43 -27.27 0.25
N VAL A 39 -11.68 -26.80 -0.74
CA VAL A 39 -12.13 -25.78 -1.69
C VAL A 39 -13.33 -26.28 -2.49
N ALA A 40 -13.26 -27.50 -3.05
CA ALA A 40 -14.37 -28.12 -3.79
C ALA A 40 -15.63 -28.32 -2.94
N ALA A 41 -15.49 -28.46 -1.61
CA ALA A 41 -16.60 -28.53 -0.67
C ALA A 41 -17.13 -27.15 -0.23
N GLY A 42 -16.63 -26.04 -0.78
CA GLY A 42 -16.98 -24.67 -0.40
C GLY A 42 -16.44 -24.25 0.96
N ARG A 43 -15.44 -24.96 1.51
CA ARG A 43 -14.85 -24.74 2.83
C ARG A 43 -13.48 -24.06 2.71
N VAL A 44 -13.42 -23.00 1.91
CA VAL A 44 -12.21 -22.26 1.57
C VAL A 44 -11.51 -21.70 2.82
N GLN A 45 -12.28 -21.21 3.80
CA GLN A 45 -11.72 -20.71 5.05
C GLN A 45 -11.00 -21.79 5.87
N ASP A 46 -11.51 -23.03 5.85
CA ASP A 46 -10.84 -24.16 6.50
C ASP A 46 -9.54 -24.52 5.76
N ALA A 47 -9.51 -24.40 4.43
CA ALA A 47 -8.29 -24.59 3.63
C ALA A 47 -7.24 -23.50 3.93
N CYS A 48 -7.65 -22.23 3.99
CA CYS A 48 -6.79 -21.11 4.39
C CYS A 48 -6.24 -21.27 5.81
N TRP A 49 -7.09 -21.73 6.75
CA TRP A 49 -6.68 -22.03 8.12
C TRP A 49 -5.65 -23.16 8.14
N LEU A 50 -5.90 -24.25 7.42
CA LEU A 50 -4.98 -25.38 7.32
C LEU A 50 -3.61 -24.92 6.81
N LEU A 51 -3.59 -24.12 5.75
CA LEU A 51 -2.35 -23.55 5.19
C LEU A 51 -1.61 -22.65 6.18
N THR A 52 -2.35 -21.89 6.99
CA THR A 52 -1.77 -21.05 8.03
C THR A 52 -1.14 -21.87 9.16
N GLN A 53 -1.75 -23.00 9.53
CA GLN A 53 -1.28 -23.85 10.64
C GLN A 53 -0.12 -24.76 10.27
N PHE A 54 -0.14 -25.32 9.06
CA PHE A 54 0.85 -26.30 8.60
C PHE A 54 1.96 -25.66 7.76
N GLY A 55 1.71 -24.46 7.25
CA GLY A 55 2.67 -23.71 6.47
C GLY A 55 2.72 -24.11 5.00
N PRO A 56 3.54 -23.40 4.22
CA PRO A 56 3.65 -23.61 2.79
C PRO A 56 4.54 -24.80 2.42
N THR A 57 4.43 -25.22 1.17
CA THR A 57 5.33 -26.20 0.55
C THR A 57 6.24 -25.53 -0.50
N ASP A 58 7.22 -26.27 -1.00
CA ASP A 58 8.06 -25.83 -2.12
C ASP A 58 7.50 -26.25 -3.49
N ALA A 59 6.24 -26.72 -3.52
CA ALA A 59 5.57 -27.07 -4.76
C ALA A 59 5.42 -25.83 -5.66
N THR A 60 5.48 -26.05 -6.96
CA THR A 60 5.18 -25.03 -7.96
C THR A 60 4.03 -25.53 -8.83
N LEU A 61 3.05 -24.66 -9.05
CA LEU A 61 1.96 -24.87 -10.00
C LEU A 61 2.18 -23.94 -11.19
N ASP A 62 2.61 -24.50 -12.31
CA ASP A 62 2.82 -23.78 -13.57
C ASP A 62 1.60 -23.97 -14.48
N LEU A 63 0.96 -22.87 -14.87
CA LEU A 63 -0.24 -22.85 -15.69
C LEU A 63 -0.12 -21.85 -16.84
N ASP A 64 -0.89 -22.08 -17.88
CA ASP A 64 -1.00 -21.15 -19.00
C ASP A 64 -1.91 -19.98 -18.64
N GLU A 65 -3.07 -20.30 -18.07
CA GLU A 65 -4.12 -19.40 -17.62
C GLU A 65 -4.79 -20.01 -16.40
N LEU A 66 -5.26 -19.17 -15.47
CA LEU A 66 -5.90 -19.62 -14.24
C LEU A 66 -7.27 -18.95 -14.12
N GLY A 67 -8.32 -19.75 -14.25
CA GLY A 67 -9.70 -19.36 -14.04
C GLY A 67 -10.40 -20.33 -13.09
N ALA A 68 -10.87 -19.86 -11.93
CA ALA A 68 -11.57 -20.68 -10.95
C ALA A 68 -12.42 -19.81 -10.00
N ASP A 69 -13.28 -20.45 -9.20
CA ASP A 69 -14.02 -19.73 -8.16
C ASP A 69 -13.12 -19.38 -6.96
N ASP A 70 -12.41 -20.37 -6.43
CA ASP A 70 -11.45 -20.18 -5.36
C ASP A 70 -10.20 -21.03 -5.64
N LEU A 71 -9.04 -20.58 -5.17
CA LEU A 71 -7.81 -21.37 -5.21
C LEU A 71 -7.04 -21.23 -3.90
N VAL A 72 -6.72 -22.36 -3.27
CA VAL A 72 -5.79 -22.43 -2.14
C VAL A 72 -4.65 -23.38 -2.48
N PHE A 73 -3.49 -22.82 -2.82
CA PHE A 73 -2.31 -23.59 -3.19
C PHE A 73 -1.21 -23.45 -2.14
N ALA A 74 -0.65 -24.56 -1.67
CA ALA A 74 0.34 -24.53 -0.58
C ALA A 74 1.70 -23.95 -1.00
N GLY A 75 2.02 -23.94 -2.29
CA GLY A 75 3.31 -23.52 -2.82
C GLY A 75 3.27 -22.20 -3.61
N THR A 76 4.07 -22.13 -4.66
CA THR A 76 4.14 -20.99 -5.60
C THR A 76 3.25 -21.25 -6.81
N VAL A 77 2.49 -20.26 -7.25
CA VAL A 77 1.69 -20.34 -8.48
C VAL A 77 2.33 -19.45 -9.54
N ARG A 78 2.56 -20.00 -10.74
CA ARG A 78 3.08 -19.26 -11.90
C ARG A 78 2.13 -19.41 -13.07
N VAL A 79 1.74 -18.28 -13.65
CA VAL A 79 0.76 -18.23 -14.76
C VAL A 79 1.34 -17.42 -15.90
N ARG A 80 1.39 -18.01 -17.10
CA ARG A 80 1.97 -17.37 -18.30
C ARG A 80 1.07 -16.29 -18.92
N ARG A 81 -0.21 -16.25 -18.54
CA ARG A 81 -1.20 -15.25 -18.96
C ARG A 81 -1.76 -14.57 -17.72
N GLY A 82 -3.07 -14.27 -17.73
CA GLY A 82 -3.76 -13.66 -16.60
C GLY A 82 -4.29 -14.68 -15.61
N ILE A 83 -4.70 -14.15 -14.46
CA ILE A 83 -5.41 -14.86 -13.41
C ILE A 83 -6.78 -14.21 -13.26
N ASP A 84 -7.85 -15.00 -13.28
CA ASP A 84 -9.21 -14.55 -13.02
C ASP A 84 -9.88 -15.49 -12.00
N ILE A 85 -9.92 -15.06 -10.73
CA ILE A 85 -10.54 -15.80 -9.63
C ILE A 85 -11.75 -15.01 -9.14
N THR A 86 -12.92 -15.63 -9.02
CA THR A 86 -14.13 -14.90 -8.60
C THR A 86 -14.19 -14.67 -7.09
N GLY A 87 -13.69 -15.63 -6.31
CA GLY A 87 -13.62 -15.63 -4.86
C GLY A 87 -12.20 -15.40 -4.34
N THR A 88 -11.69 -16.31 -3.52
CA THR A 88 -10.43 -16.18 -2.78
C THR A 88 -9.27 -16.82 -3.52
N LEU A 89 -8.15 -16.10 -3.63
CA LEU A 89 -6.86 -16.63 -4.07
C LEU A 89 -5.87 -16.64 -2.91
N ARG A 90 -5.47 -17.84 -2.46
CA ARG A 90 -4.46 -18.02 -1.42
C ARG A 90 -3.29 -18.84 -1.94
N THR A 91 -2.09 -18.27 -1.87
CA THR A 91 -0.84 -19.00 -2.12
C THR A 91 -0.01 -19.07 -0.85
N GLY A 92 0.57 -20.24 -0.57
CA GLY A 92 1.46 -20.42 0.57
C GLY A 92 2.81 -19.72 0.36
N ARG A 93 3.25 -19.59 -0.89
CA ARG A 93 4.42 -18.80 -1.28
C ARG A 93 4.03 -17.74 -2.32
N GLY A 94 4.85 -17.56 -3.35
CA GLY A 94 4.70 -16.47 -4.31
C GLY A 94 3.60 -16.71 -5.32
N LEU A 95 3.19 -15.62 -5.96
CA LEU A 95 2.26 -15.61 -7.08
C LEU A 95 2.90 -14.83 -8.22
N HIS A 96 3.07 -15.46 -9.38
CA HIS A 96 3.64 -14.82 -10.55
C HIS A 96 2.67 -14.94 -11.72
N ALA A 97 2.25 -13.82 -12.29
CA ALA A 97 1.47 -13.76 -13.51
C ALA A 97 2.18 -12.85 -14.53
N GLU A 98 2.41 -13.34 -15.74
CA GLU A 98 2.91 -12.47 -16.83
C GLU A 98 1.82 -11.50 -17.33
N GLY A 99 0.55 -11.85 -17.12
CA GLY A 99 -0.60 -10.98 -17.38
C GLY A 99 -1.11 -10.25 -16.13
N GLY A 100 -2.34 -9.74 -16.23
CA GLY A 100 -3.05 -9.12 -15.11
C GLY A 100 -3.60 -10.16 -14.12
N ILE A 101 -3.80 -9.72 -12.87
CA ILE A 101 -4.40 -10.52 -11.80
C ILE A 101 -5.74 -9.89 -11.43
N ARG A 102 -6.83 -10.61 -11.62
CA ARG A 102 -8.16 -10.26 -11.13
C ARG A 102 -8.61 -11.27 -10.10
N VAL A 103 -8.95 -10.78 -8.92
CA VAL A 103 -9.52 -11.59 -7.84
C VAL A 103 -10.75 -10.86 -7.31
N GLY A 104 -11.94 -11.47 -7.42
CA GLY A 104 -13.19 -10.85 -6.97
C GLY A 104 -13.35 -10.81 -5.46
N GLY A 105 -12.71 -11.72 -4.73
CA GLY A 105 -12.59 -11.70 -3.27
C GLY A 105 -11.21 -11.25 -2.80
N SER A 106 -10.72 -11.91 -1.74
CA SER A 106 -9.40 -11.61 -1.15
C SER A 106 -8.24 -12.33 -1.84
N LEU A 107 -7.11 -11.63 -1.96
CA LEU A 107 -5.84 -12.21 -2.40
C LEU A 107 -4.84 -12.23 -1.25
N HIS A 108 -4.35 -13.41 -0.94
CA HIS A 108 -3.39 -13.65 0.11
C HIS A 108 -2.18 -14.45 -0.41
N ALA A 109 -1.01 -13.84 -0.41
CA ALA A 109 0.24 -14.51 -0.79
C ALA A 109 1.22 -14.58 0.37
N GLY A 110 1.75 -15.78 0.65
CA GLY A 110 2.75 -15.99 1.70
C GLY A 110 4.16 -15.50 1.35
N ALA A 111 4.36 -14.95 0.14
CA ALA A 111 5.61 -14.31 -0.29
C ALA A 111 5.30 -13.16 -1.27
N ASP A 112 6.13 -13.01 -2.30
CA ASP A 112 6.01 -11.96 -3.31
C ASP A 112 4.85 -12.22 -4.30
N VAL A 113 4.23 -11.14 -4.77
CA VAL A 113 3.28 -11.15 -5.88
C VAL A 113 3.85 -10.32 -7.02
N HIS A 114 3.98 -10.93 -8.19
CA HIS A 114 4.42 -10.29 -9.42
C HIS A 114 3.33 -10.39 -10.48
N SER A 115 2.99 -9.25 -11.09
CA SER A 115 2.08 -9.16 -12.23
C SER A 115 2.69 -8.32 -13.34
N GLY A 116 2.75 -8.88 -14.55
CA GLY A 116 3.12 -8.15 -15.76
C GLY A 116 2.00 -7.22 -16.28
N GLY A 117 0.82 -7.25 -15.67
CA GLY A 117 -0.31 -6.38 -15.98
C GLY A 117 -0.83 -5.61 -14.75
N ALA A 118 -2.12 -5.30 -14.78
CA ALA A 118 -2.81 -4.65 -13.67
C ALA A 118 -3.27 -5.70 -12.64
N VAL A 119 -3.32 -5.29 -11.37
CA VAL A 119 -3.82 -6.10 -10.25
C VAL A 119 -5.14 -5.49 -9.77
N THR A 120 -6.22 -6.25 -9.76
CA THR A 120 -7.55 -5.80 -9.32
C THR A 120 -8.13 -6.79 -8.33
N ILE A 121 -8.33 -6.35 -7.09
CA ILE A 121 -8.79 -7.17 -5.96
C ILE A 121 -10.08 -6.59 -5.39
N GLY A 122 -11.13 -7.41 -5.30
CA GLY A 122 -12.47 -7.00 -4.86
C GLY A 122 -12.64 -6.93 -3.35
N GLU A 123 -11.69 -7.44 -2.58
CA GLU A 123 -11.61 -7.28 -1.12
C GLU A 123 -10.18 -6.90 -0.69
N ASP A 124 -9.62 -7.60 0.30
CA ASP A 124 -8.28 -7.33 0.84
C ASP A 124 -7.17 -7.98 -0.02
N LEU A 125 -6.04 -7.27 -0.14
CA LEU A 125 -4.80 -7.77 -0.71
C LEU A 125 -3.72 -7.81 0.37
N MET A 126 -3.28 -9.00 0.77
CA MET A 126 -2.14 -9.15 1.70
C MET A 126 -1.04 -10.01 1.08
N THR A 127 0.17 -9.46 1.06
CA THR A 127 1.37 -10.18 0.64
C THR A 127 2.40 -10.10 1.77
N ALA A 128 3.02 -11.23 2.12
CA ALA A 128 4.08 -11.21 3.14
C ALA A 128 5.37 -10.56 2.61
N GLY A 129 5.55 -10.53 1.29
CA GLY A 129 6.70 -9.93 0.62
C GLY A 129 6.32 -8.74 -0.25
N ALA A 130 7.03 -8.58 -1.36
CA ALA A 130 6.85 -7.50 -2.32
C ALA A 130 5.60 -7.69 -3.21
N LEU A 131 4.87 -6.61 -3.44
CA LEU A 131 3.85 -6.51 -4.49
C LEU A 131 4.43 -5.70 -5.66
N GLN A 132 4.55 -6.34 -6.81
CA GLN A 132 5.04 -5.74 -8.05
C GLN A 132 3.98 -5.87 -9.13
N ALA A 133 3.45 -4.75 -9.59
CA ALA A 133 2.60 -4.66 -10.75
C ALA A 133 3.25 -3.77 -11.80
N ALA A 134 3.40 -4.26 -13.02
CA ALA A 134 3.91 -3.44 -14.11
C ALA A 134 2.96 -2.27 -14.43
N TRP A 135 1.66 -2.44 -14.17
CA TRP A 135 0.62 -1.44 -14.47
C TRP A 135 0.05 -0.86 -13.16
N SER A 136 -1.28 -0.76 -13.06
CA SER A 136 -1.99 -0.23 -11.90
C SER A 136 -2.38 -1.32 -10.89
N VAL A 137 -2.60 -0.90 -9.64
CA VAL A 137 -3.11 -1.76 -8.55
C VAL A 137 -4.40 -1.14 -8.01
N SER A 138 -5.49 -1.89 -8.03
CA SER A 138 -6.79 -1.47 -7.48
C SER A 138 -7.28 -2.49 -6.46
N VAL A 139 -7.53 -2.05 -5.23
CA VAL A 139 -7.95 -2.89 -4.10
C VAL A 139 -9.17 -2.24 -3.45
N GLN A 140 -10.29 -2.96 -3.38
CA GLN A 140 -11.52 -2.46 -2.76
C GLN A 140 -11.54 -2.58 -1.24
N GLY A 141 -10.71 -3.45 -0.67
CA GLY A 141 -10.48 -3.54 0.77
C GLY A 141 -9.20 -2.85 1.19
N ASN A 142 -8.45 -3.51 2.07
CA ASN A 142 -7.17 -3.06 2.58
C ASN A 142 -6.01 -3.65 1.76
N LEU A 143 -4.94 -2.88 1.66
CA LEU A 143 -3.69 -3.30 1.03
C LEU A 143 -2.61 -3.45 2.09
N HIS A 144 -1.99 -4.63 2.19
CA HIS A 144 -0.83 -4.88 3.02
C HIS A 144 0.28 -5.57 2.22
N CYS A 145 1.47 -5.01 2.22
CA CYS A 145 2.65 -5.64 1.65
C CYS A 145 3.94 -5.19 2.35
N GLU A 146 5.04 -5.92 2.16
CA GLU A 146 6.34 -5.42 2.62
C GLU A 146 6.79 -4.24 1.76
N THR A 147 6.85 -4.42 0.43
CA THR A 147 7.23 -3.35 -0.50
C THR A 147 6.26 -3.28 -1.66
N LEU A 148 5.98 -2.06 -2.13
CA LEU A 148 5.05 -1.82 -3.23
C LEU A 148 5.79 -1.21 -4.41
N ARG A 149 5.64 -1.82 -5.59
CA ARG A 149 6.01 -1.21 -6.87
C ARG A 149 4.85 -1.31 -7.85
N ALA A 150 4.35 -0.16 -8.28
CA ALA A 150 3.37 -0.06 -9.34
C ALA A 150 3.91 0.87 -10.44
N GLY A 151 3.78 0.47 -11.69
CA GLY A 151 4.20 1.31 -12.81
C GLY A 151 3.30 2.53 -13.02
N TRP A 152 2.04 2.45 -12.58
CA TRP A 152 0.99 3.44 -12.81
C TRP A 152 0.27 3.78 -11.50
N GLU A 153 -1.04 4.06 -11.53
CA GLU A 153 -1.78 4.39 -10.32
C GLU A 153 -1.98 3.22 -9.35
N VAL A 154 -2.09 3.57 -8.06
CA VAL A 154 -2.54 2.67 -6.99
C VAL A 154 -3.77 3.27 -6.34
N HIS A 155 -4.85 2.49 -6.30
CA HIS A 155 -6.10 2.84 -5.67
C HIS A 155 -6.46 1.79 -4.61
N CYS A 156 -6.68 2.23 -3.38
CA CYS A 156 -7.09 1.39 -2.26
C CYS A 156 -8.29 2.07 -1.58
N GLU A 157 -9.46 1.45 -1.53
CA GLU A 157 -10.61 2.05 -0.82
C GLU A 157 -10.44 2.02 0.70
N GLY A 158 -9.75 1.01 1.23
CA GLY A 158 -9.46 0.86 2.66
C GLY A 158 -8.12 1.47 3.10
N ASP A 159 -7.55 0.88 4.15
CA ASP A 159 -6.22 1.24 4.64
C ASP A 159 -5.13 0.64 3.73
N ALA A 160 -4.05 1.38 3.49
CA ALA A 160 -2.86 0.87 2.82
C ALA A 160 -1.66 0.87 3.78
N ARG A 161 -1.04 -0.30 3.93
CA ARG A 161 0.11 -0.50 4.80
C ARG A 161 1.27 -1.13 4.04
N MET A 162 2.40 -0.46 4.07
CA MET A 162 3.67 -0.95 3.54
C MET A 162 4.71 -0.96 4.67
N ASP A 163 5.22 -2.14 5.01
CA ASP A 163 6.23 -2.27 6.07
C ASP A 163 7.65 -1.85 5.60
N GLY A 164 7.81 -1.59 4.30
CA GLY A 164 9.04 -1.18 3.63
C GLY A 164 8.85 0.07 2.76
N HIS A 165 9.41 0.04 1.54
CA HIS A 165 9.35 1.15 0.58
C HIS A 165 8.14 1.01 -0.34
N ALA A 166 7.61 2.14 -0.79
CA ALA A 166 6.58 2.18 -1.84
C ALA A 166 7.01 3.13 -2.96
N ARG A 167 6.97 2.64 -4.20
CA ARG A 167 7.24 3.41 -5.42
C ARG A 167 6.12 3.22 -6.42
N ILE A 168 5.44 4.31 -6.75
CA ILE A 168 4.26 4.32 -7.59
C ILE A 168 4.53 5.30 -8.73
N GLY A 169 4.43 4.84 -9.97
CA GLY A 169 4.73 5.67 -11.14
C GLY A 169 3.63 6.69 -11.45
N GLY A 170 2.39 6.44 -11.03
CA GLY A 170 1.25 7.33 -11.20
C GLY A 170 0.76 7.93 -9.89
N GLU A 171 -0.56 8.08 -9.80
CA GLU A 171 -1.27 8.61 -8.63
C GLU A 171 -1.43 7.55 -7.53
N LEU A 172 -1.39 7.95 -6.26
CA LEU A 172 -1.74 7.10 -5.12
C LEU A 172 -3.00 7.64 -4.43
N ARG A 173 -4.07 6.85 -4.43
CA ARG A 173 -5.29 7.15 -3.68
C ARG A 173 -5.58 6.06 -2.65
N THR A 174 -5.86 6.51 -1.42
CA THR A 174 -6.31 5.64 -0.33
C THR A 174 -7.57 6.23 0.30
N GLY A 175 -8.62 5.45 0.49
CA GLY A 175 -9.83 5.91 1.18
C GLY A 175 -9.65 5.90 2.71
N GLY A 176 -8.79 5.02 3.22
CA GLY A 176 -8.42 4.93 4.64
C GLY A 176 -7.08 5.60 4.98
N ALA A 177 -6.44 5.08 6.02
CA ALA A 177 -5.12 5.49 6.46
C ALA A 177 -4.01 4.90 5.58
N LEU A 178 -2.97 5.69 5.34
CA LEU A 178 -1.79 5.29 4.59
C LEU A 178 -0.59 5.22 5.53
N ARG A 179 -0.01 4.03 5.72
CA ARG A 179 1.21 3.82 6.51
C ARG A 179 2.31 3.23 5.65
N CYS A 180 3.41 3.95 5.50
CA CYS A 180 4.63 3.46 4.87
C CYS A 180 5.77 3.54 5.88
N SER A 181 6.36 2.42 6.28
CA SER A 181 7.41 2.43 7.32
C SER A 181 8.74 3.03 6.83
N LYS A 182 8.96 3.10 5.52
CA LYS A 182 10.16 3.72 4.92
C LYS A 182 9.77 4.85 3.96
N GLN A 183 10.53 5.02 2.88
CA GLN A 183 10.29 6.04 1.86
C GLN A 183 9.04 5.74 1.02
N LEU A 184 8.24 6.77 0.77
CA LEU A 184 7.10 6.77 -0.15
C LEU A 184 7.39 7.70 -1.34
N GLN A 185 7.38 7.14 -2.55
CA GLN A 185 7.58 7.88 -3.81
C GLN A 185 6.39 7.70 -4.74
N VAL A 186 5.81 8.82 -5.17
CA VAL A 186 4.62 8.86 -6.04
C VAL A 186 4.91 9.76 -7.24
N GLY A 187 4.76 9.23 -8.46
CA GLY A 187 5.08 9.93 -9.71
C GLY A 187 4.05 10.97 -10.14
N ALA A 188 2.96 11.11 -9.39
CA ALA A 188 1.94 12.15 -9.55
C ALA A 188 1.45 12.63 -8.17
N SER A 189 0.14 12.81 -8.01
CA SER A 189 -0.48 13.22 -6.74
C SER A 189 -0.68 12.04 -5.79
N LEU A 190 -0.76 12.37 -4.51
CA LEU A 190 -1.04 11.45 -3.41
C LEU A 190 -2.23 11.99 -2.61
N ASP A 191 -3.34 11.25 -2.57
CA ASP A 191 -4.50 11.56 -1.76
C ASP A 191 -4.78 10.44 -0.75
N CYS A 192 -4.83 10.80 0.53
CA CYS A 192 -5.15 9.90 1.64
C CYS A 192 -6.42 10.36 2.36
N GLY A 193 -7.42 9.49 2.44
CA GLY A 193 -8.73 9.74 3.04
C GLY A 193 -8.72 9.79 4.57
N ALA A 194 -7.59 9.48 5.22
CA ALA A 194 -7.42 9.65 6.66
C ALA A 194 -6.03 10.22 7.00
N THR A 195 -5.28 9.54 7.89
CA THR A 195 -3.93 9.93 8.28
C THR A 195 -2.90 9.29 7.37
N LEU A 196 -1.97 10.10 6.87
CA LEU A 196 -0.79 9.64 6.15
C LEU A 196 0.41 9.65 7.10
N GLN A 197 1.06 8.49 7.24
CA GLN A 197 2.26 8.33 8.04
C GLN A 197 3.37 7.65 7.22
N ALA A 198 4.46 8.37 6.98
CA ALA A 198 5.69 7.84 6.43
C ALA A 198 6.77 7.79 7.52
N GLY A 199 7.44 6.64 7.70
CA GLY A 199 8.52 6.50 8.67
C GLY A 199 9.82 7.20 8.24
N GLN A 200 9.98 7.43 6.93
CA GLN A 200 11.06 8.25 6.36
C GLN A 200 10.46 9.47 5.69
N GLY A 201 10.75 9.70 4.40
CA GLY A 201 10.21 10.83 3.64
C GLY A 201 9.08 10.45 2.69
N VAL A 202 8.42 11.50 2.22
CA VAL A 202 7.41 11.44 1.15
C VAL A 202 7.90 12.30 0.00
N GLU A 203 7.90 11.75 -1.21
CA GLU A 203 8.22 12.47 -2.44
C GLU A 203 7.08 12.27 -3.45
N ALA A 204 6.49 13.38 -3.89
CA ALA A 204 5.43 13.38 -4.90
C ALA A 204 5.73 14.41 -5.98
N GLU A 205 5.54 14.03 -7.25
CA GLU A 205 5.64 14.96 -8.38
C GLU A 205 4.35 15.77 -8.60
N GLY A 206 3.33 15.56 -7.77
CA GLY A 206 2.10 16.36 -7.72
C GLY A 206 1.81 16.86 -6.32
N ASP A 207 0.53 16.89 -5.97
CA ASP A 207 0.07 17.30 -4.64
C ASP A 207 0.19 16.16 -3.62
N VAL A 208 0.33 16.50 -2.34
CA VAL A 208 0.22 15.56 -1.22
C VAL A 208 -0.92 16.02 -0.32
N ARG A 209 -2.00 15.24 -0.27
CA ARG A 209 -3.18 15.53 0.54
C ARG A 209 -3.48 14.42 1.53
N ALA A 210 -3.74 14.81 2.77
CA ALA A 210 -4.29 13.93 3.80
C ALA A 210 -5.54 14.55 4.40
N ALA A 211 -6.64 13.80 4.52
CA ALA A 211 -7.87 14.31 5.13
C ALA A 211 -7.69 14.61 6.63
N MET A 212 -6.77 13.92 7.30
CA MET A 212 -6.44 14.10 8.72
C MET A 212 -5.00 14.59 8.87
N HIS A 213 -4.16 13.88 9.63
CA HIS A 213 -2.79 14.27 9.89
C HIS A 213 -1.84 13.81 8.78
N LEU A 214 -0.78 14.59 8.55
CA LEU A 214 0.32 14.26 7.66
C LEU A 214 1.61 14.16 8.48
N LEU A 215 2.19 12.96 8.56
CA LEU A 215 3.40 12.69 9.34
C LEU A 215 4.49 12.09 8.47
N ALA A 216 5.70 12.64 8.55
CA ALA A 216 6.89 12.05 7.94
C ALA A 216 8.04 12.07 8.96
N GLY A 217 8.75 10.94 9.10
CA GLY A 217 9.90 10.85 9.99
C GLY A 217 11.10 11.68 9.51
N TRP A 218 11.22 11.93 8.21
CA TRP A 218 12.22 12.83 7.63
C TRP A 218 11.53 14.06 7.05
N GLY A 219 11.61 14.26 5.73
CA GLY A 219 10.99 15.39 5.05
C GLY A 219 9.89 15.00 4.08
N ILE A 220 9.12 15.99 3.65
CA ILE A 220 8.13 15.85 2.58
C ILE A 220 8.50 16.80 1.45
N ARG A 221 8.52 16.28 0.22
CA ARG A 221 8.74 17.02 -1.01
C ARG A 221 7.55 16.81 -1.94
N ALA A 222 6.91 17.89 -2.34
CA ALA A 222 5.83 17.89 -3.33
C ALA A 222 6.10 18.96 -4.39
N ARG A 223 5.87 18.63 -5.66
CA ARG A 223 5.86 19.62 -6.76
C ARG A 223 4.55 20.39 -6.88
N GLY A 224 3.53 19.97 -6.14
CA GLY A 224 2.27 20.69 -5.97
C GLY A 224 2.12 21.27 -4.57
N ASP A 225 0.89 21.25 -4.08
CA ASP A 225 0.52 21.64 -2.72
C ASP A 225 0.76 20.49 -1.74
N ILE A 226 1.02 20.85 -0.48
CA ILE A 226 0.98 19.92 0.65
C ILE A 226 -0.17 20.35 1.56
N ALA A 227 -1.21 19.54 1.64
CA ALA A 227 -2.40 19.84 2.42
C ALA A 227 -2.72 18.72 3.41
N ALA A 228 -3.12 19.10 4.62
CA ALA A 228 -3.64 18.19 5.63
C ALA A 228 -4.88 18.81 6.28
N GLY A 229 -5.95 18.05 6.48
CA GLY A 229 -7.10 18.51 7.27
C GLY A 229 -6.80 18.62 8.77
N GLY A 230 -5.66 18.08 9.22
CA GLY A 230 -5.10 18.23 10.56
C GLY A 230 -3.70 18.84 10.56
N ALA A 231 -2.92 18.54 11.60
CA ALA A 231 -1.52 18.95 11.69
C ALA A 231 -0.61 18.27 10.66
N ILE A 232 0.40 19.02 10.21
CA ILE A 232 1.53 18.53 9.42
C ILE A 232 2.75 18.43 10.34
N ARG A 233 3.38 17.26 10.43
CA ARG A 233 4.55 17.01 11.27
C ARG A 233 5.64 16.31 10.47
N VAL A 234 6.80 16.95 10.34
CA VAL A 234 7.96 16.38 9.67
C VAL A 234 9.20 16.46 10.57
N GLY A 235 10.02 15.40 10.56
CA GLY A 235 11.26 15.32 11.33
C GLY A 235 12.31 16.33 10.86
N GLU A 236 12.39 16.55 9.54
CA GLU A 236 13.41 17.40 8.90
C GLU A 236 12.77 18.53 8.08
N SER A 237 12.91 18.51 6.75
CA SER A 237 12.54 19.60 5.84
C SER A 237 11.17 19.38 5.17
N LEU A 238 10.50 20.48 4.84
CA LEU A 238 9.20 20.48 4.18
C LEU A 238 9.24 21.37 2.94
N TRP A 239 9.05 20.80 1.75
CA TRP A 239 9.12 21.54 0.51
C TRP A 239 7.89 21.28 -0.37
N ALA A 240 7.18 22.35 -0.68
CA ALA A 240 6.14 22.41 -1.70
C ALA A 240 6.55 23.44 -2.76
N ASP A 241 6.31 23.15 -4.04
CA ASP A 241 6.35 24.18 -5.08
C ASP A 241 5.05 25.03 -5.12
N GLY A 242 3.98 24.53 -4.50
CA GLY A 242 2.73 25.24 -4.21
C GLY A 242 2.66 25.78 -2.79
N TYR A 243 1.54 25.53 -2.12
CA TYR A 243 1.24 25.96 -0.75
C TYR A 243 1.36 24.81 0.26
N ILE A 244 1.60 25.16 1.51
CA ILE A 244 1.51 24.22 2.64
C ILE A 244 0.34 24.64 3.52
N LEU A 245 -0.65 23.77 3.65
CA LEU A 245 -1.92 24.05 4.30
C LEU A 245 -2.19 22.99 5.38
N ALA A 246 -2.18 23.41 6.64
CA ALA A 246 -2.69 22.60 7.74
C ALA A 246 -4.14 22.99 8.04
N GLY A 247 -4.91 22.07 8.61
CA GLY A 247 -6.31 22.32 8.93
C GLY A 247 -6.50 23.37 10.01
N ASP A 248 -7.71 23.93 10.07
CA ASP A 248 -8.07 24.99 11.02
C ASP A 248 -7.77 24.59 12.47
N GLY A 249 -7.07 25.47 13.19
CA GLY A 249 -6.64 25.22 14.58
C GLY A 249 -5.41 24.32 14.72
N TYR A 250 -4.91 23.72 13.64
CA TYR A 250 -3.67 22.94 13.63
C TYR A 250 -2.46 23.74 13.17
N GLY A 251 -1.27 23.18 13.39
CA GLY A 251 0.01 23.78 13.03
C GLY A 251 0.82 22.93 12.06
N VAL A 252 1.78 23.57 11.42
CA VAL A 252 2.85 22.95 10.63
C VAL A 252 4.10 22.90 11.51
N TYR A 253 4.62 21.70 11.70
CA TYR A 253 5.78 21.43 12.54
C TYR A 253 6.87 20.77 11.69
N ALA A 254 7.96 21.49 11.43
CA ALA A 254 9.15 20.96 10.74
C ALA A 254 10.37 20.98 11.67
N GLY A 255 11.41 20.23 11.30
CA GLY A 255 12.64 20.14 12.08
C GLY A 255 12.49 19.51 13.45
N MET A 256 11.48 18.65 13.64
CA MET A 256 11.17 18.04 14.94
C MET A 256 12.32 17.17 15.48
N ASP A 257 13.15 16.64 14.58
CA ASP A 257 14.31 15.79 14.90
C ASP A 257 15.65 16.50 14.60
N VAL A 258 15.62 17.81 14.32
CA VAL A 258 16.80 18.62 13.97
C VAL A 258 17.07 19.63 15.08
N ARG A 259 18.34 19.75 15.50
CA ARG A 259 18.76 20.78 16.46
C ARG A 259 18.52 22.18 15.89
N VAL A 260 18.10 23.10 16.76
CA VAL A 260 17.74 24.49 16.40
C VAL A 260 18.87 25.23 15.66
N ASP A 261 20.13 25.01 16.03
CA ASP A 261 21.30 25.64 15.41
C ASP A 261 21.59 25.12 13.99
N ALA A 262 21.02 23.99 13.60
CA ALA A 262 21.13 23.40 12.26
C ALA A 262 19.85 23.57 11.41
N TRP A 263 18.86 24.34 11.89
CA TRP A 263 17.58 24.46 11.20
C TRP A 263 17.69 25.07 9.80
N GLU A 264 18.58 26.05 9.62
CA GLU A 264 18.78 26.70 8.32
C GLU A 264 19.22 25.72 7.22
N SER A 265 20.01 24.70 7.57
CA SER A 265 20.52 23.70 6.62
C SER A 265 19.64 22.45 6.50
N SER A 266 18.89 22.09 7.55
CA SER A 266 18.32 20.73 7.68
C SER A 266 16.84 20.69 8.08
N ALA A 267 16.25 21.81 8.52
CA ALA A 267 14.83 21.93 8.85
C ALA A 267 14.13 22.98 7.97
N SER A 268 14.53 23.06 6.70
CA SER A 268 14.06 24.09 5.80
C SER A 268 12.60 23.86 5.41
N VAL A 269 11.81 24.94 5.46
CA VAL A 269 10.42 24.99 5.02
C VAL A 269 10.35 25.93 3.84
N ARG A 270 9.92 25.42 2.69
CA ARG A 270 9.79 26.16 1.42
C ARG A 270 8.42 25.93 0.80
N ALA A 271 7.76 27.02 0.41
CA ALA A 271 6.48 27.06 -0.28
C ALA A 271 6.32 28.44 -0.94
N ARG A 272 5.31 28.63 -1.79
CA ARG A 272 5.03 29.95 -2.40
C ARG A 272 4.85 31.06 -1.37
N ARG A 273 4.23 30.74 -0.23
CA ARG A 273 3.98 31.65 0.89
C ARG A 273 4.33 30.97 2.20
N ARG A 274 4.76 31.76 3.19
CA ARG A 274 4.95 31.28 4.55
C ARG A 274 3.64 30.69 5.11
N PRO A 275 3.62 29.43 5.57
CA PRO A 275 2.39 28.82 6.10
C PRO A 275 1.92 29.54 7.36
N GLU A 276 0.63 29.88 7.43
CA GLU A 276 0.06 30.65 8.56
C GLU A 276 0.27 29.93 9.91
N GLY A 277 0.20 28.59 9.88
CA GLY A 277 0.36 27.71 11.03
C GLY A 277 1.79 27.25 11.32
N LEU A 278 2.84 27.83 10.72
CA LEU A 278 4.22 27.37 10.93
C LEU A 278 4.68 27.60 12.39
N ARG A 279 4.90 26.52 13.15
CA ARG A 279 5.30 26.54 14.57
C ARG A 279 6.76 26.16 14.81
N SER A 280 7.37 25.35 13.94
CA SER A 280 8.78 24.95 14.03
C SER A 280 9.39 24.74 12.64
N GLY A 281 10.73 24.83 12.55
CA GLY A 281 11.48 24.79 11.31
C GLY A 281 11.90 26.17 10.81
N TRP A 282 12.81 26.19 9.84
CA TRP A 282 13.35 27.42 9.25
C TRP A 282 12.62 27.77 7.96
N TRP A 283 11.94 28.92 7.94
CA TRP A 283 11.35 29.43 6.70
C TRP A 283 12.46 29.89 5.74
N ALA A 284 12.67 29.14 4.65
CA ALA A 284 13.72 29.39 3.68
C ALA A 284 13.25 30.17 2.44
N GLY A 285 12.02 30.71 2.46
CA GLY A 285 11.43 31.49 1.37
C GLY A 285 10.78 30.65 0.28
N ALA A 286 10.37 31.34 -0.79
CA ALA A 286 9.79 30.72 -1.96
C ALA A 286 10.79 29.83 -2.73
N PRO A 287 10.32 28.81 -3.45
CA PRO A 287 11.14 28.04 -4.37
C PRO A 287 11.76 28.96 -5.44
N PRO A 288 13.03 28.75 -5.83
CA PRO A 288 13.65 29.53 -6.89
C PRO A 288 12.89 29.34 -8.22
N GLY A 289 12.57 30.46 -8.89
CA GLY A 289 11.77 30.48 -10.12
C GLY A 289 10.31 30.91 -9.93
N CYS A 290 9.83 31.00 -8.68
CA CYS A 290 8.56 31.66 -8.35
C CYS A 290 8.82 33.15 -8.04
N GLN A 291 9.21 33.94 -9.04
CA GLN A 291 9.14 35.39 -8.91
C GLN A 291 7.68 35.82 -9.09
N GLU A 292 7.15 36.54 -8.10
CA GLU A 292 5.83 37.16 -8.14
C GLU A 292 5.73 38.09 -9.37
N GLU A 293 4.75 37.88 -10.25
CA GLU A 293 4.26 38.91 -11.19
C GLU A 293 3.46 40.01 -10.45
N GLU A 294 3.91 40.43 -9.27
CA GLU A 294 3.36 41.59 -8.56
C GLU A 294 4.16 42.83 -8.96
N ASP A 295 3.93 43.35 -10.19
CA ASP A 295 4.20 44.75 -10.56
C ASP A 295 3.62 45.13 -11.95
N ALA A 296 2.34 44.82 -12.22
CA ALA A 296 1.67 45.26 -13.46
C ALA A 296 0.24 45.82 -13.27
N CYS A 297 -0.14 46.25 -12.07
CA CYS A 297 -1.44 46.92 -11.85
C CYS A 297 -1.38 48.18 -10.98
N ALA A 298 -0.21 48.84 -10.89
CA ALA A 298 -0.10 50.16 -10.27
C ALA A 298 0.60 51.13 -11.21
N GLY A 299 -0.20 51.86 -12.00
CA GLY A 299 0.27 53.08 -12.66
C GLY A 299 -0.14 53.20 -14.13
N ASP A 300 -1.43 53.37 -14.39
CA ASP A 300 -1.86 54.36 -15.40
C ASP A 300 -3.36 54.63 -15.24
N SER A 301 -3.67 55.61 -14.36
CA SER A 301 -4.91 56.37 -14.50
C SER A 301 -4.66 57.84 -14.14
N HIS A 302 -4.61 58.63 -15.22
CA HIS A 302 -4.90 60.05 -15.33
C HIS A 302 -4.05 61.08 -14.56
N ALA A 303 -3.14 61.71 -15.32
CA ALA A 303 -2.97 63.16 -15.27
C ALA A 303 -2.69 63.73 -16.68
N ALA A 304 -3.52 64.72 -17.04
CA ALA A 304 -3.45 65.67 -18.17
C ALA A 304 -3.79 65.18 -19.58
#